data_AF-A0A1H3AU29-F1
#
_entry.id   AF-A0A1H3AU29-F1
#
_cell.length_a   1.000
_cell.length_b   1.000
_cell.length_c   1.000
_cell.angle_alpha   90.00
_cell.angle_beta   90.00
_cell.angle_gamma   90.00
#
_symmetry.space_group_name_H-M   'P 1'
#
loop_
_entity.id
_entity.type
_entity.pdbx_description
1 polymer ?
#
loop_
_entity_poly.entity_id
_entity_poly.type
_entity_poly.pdbx_seq_one_letter_code
_entity_poly.pdbx_strand_id
1 'polypeptide(L)'
;MSTSTSTNSSIIYTTRLSESDTVTNKLIYQVKQHQLSDRELNKLQARCSKELSDLRNELNVLLHELRVIADLHTDKPLSPSKAA
;
A
#
# COMPACT_ATOMS: atom_id res chain seq x y z
N MET A 1 -43.68 -9.20 17.65
CA MET A 1 -42.74 -10.34 17.68
C MET A 1 -41.57 -10.01 16.76
N SER A 2 -40.38 -9.91 17.34
CA SER A 2 -39.11 -9.64 16.64
C SER A 2 -38.65 -10.88 15.88
N THR A 3 -38.08 -10.69 14.68
CA THR A 3 -37.12 -11.64 14.11
C THR A 3 -35.94 -10.88 13.51
N SER A 4 -34.76 -11.28 13.96
CA SER A 4 -33.48 -10.60 13.89
C SER A 4 -32.74 -10.77 12.55
N THR A 5 -31.89 -9.77 12.27
CA THR A 5 -30.52 -9.84 11.72
C THR A 5 -30.27 -10.55 10.38
N SER A 6 -29.91 -9.76 9.37
CA SER A 6 -28.60 -9.92 8.71
C SER A 6 -28.23 -8.63 8.00
N THR A 7 -27.57 -7.70 8.71
CA THR A 7 -26.76 -6.68 8.05
C THR A 7 -25.49 -7.37 7.57
N ASN A 8 -25.58 -8.00 6.39
CA ASN A 8 -24.42 -8.35 5.59
C ASN A 8 -23.61 -7.06 5.39
N SER A 9 -22.64 -6.80 6.27
CA SER A 9 -21.58 -5.82 6.03
C SER A 9 -20.72 -6.36 4.92
N SER A 10 -21.22 -6.25 3.69
CA SER A 10 -20.45 -6.41 2.47
C SER A 10 -19.37 -5.33 2.51
N ILE A 11 -18.17 -5.72 2.94
CA ILE A 11 -16.99 -4.87 2.90
C ILE A 11 -16.80 -4.43 1.45
N ILE A 12 -16.90 -3.12 1.24
CA ILE A 12 -16.78 -2.46 -0.06
C ILE A 12 -15.34 -2.64 -0.59
N TYR A 13 -15.25 -2.92 -1.88
CA TYR A 13 -14.05 -3.17 -2.69
C TYR A 13 -13.11 -1.96 -2.73
N THR A 14 -12.24 -1.80 -1.72
CA THR A 14 -10.97 -1.08 -1.92
C THR A 14 -9.87 -2.12 -2.01
N THR A 15 -9.04 -2.02 -3.06
CA THR A 15 -7.97 -2.98 -3.33
C THR A 15 -6.93 -2.91 -2.22
N ARG A 16 -6.67 -1.70 -1.72
CA ARG A 16 -5.76 -1.42 -0.60
C ARG A 16 -6.51 -0.78 0.57
N LEU A 17 -6.08 -1.05 1.79
CA LEU A 17 -6.57 -0.38 2.98
C LEU A 17 -6.17 1.10 2.97
N SER A 18 -4.95 1.40 2.49
CA SER A 18 -4.41 2.76 2.41
C SER A 18 -5.13 3.67 1.41
N GLU A 19 -5.98 3.13 0.54
CA GLU A 19 -6.74 3.91 -0.45
C GLU A 19 -7.94 4.65 0.16
N SER A 20 -8.36 4.29 1.37
CA SER A 20 -9.52 4.92 2.02
C SER A 20 -9.22 5.31 3.46
N ASP A 21 -9.09 6.62 3.66
CA ASP A 21 -8.96 7.22 4.99
C ASP A 21 -10.16 6.87 5.88
N THR A 22 -11.37 6.82 5.32
CA THR A 22 -12.58 6.46 6.07
C THR A 22 -12.51 5.02 6.59
N VAL A 23 -12.10 4.06 5.75
CA VAL A 23 -11.95 2.66 6.16
C VAL A 23 -10.85 2.53 7.20
N THR A 24 -9.71 3.19 6.97
CA THR A 24 -8.57 3.20 7.89
C THR A 24 -8.95 3.75 9.26
N ASN A 25 -9.62 4.90 9.31
CA ASN A 25 -10.07 5.52 10.56
C ASN A 25 -11.08 4.64 11.30
N LYS A 26 -12.00 3.99 10.58
CA LYS A 26 -12.95 3.05 11.19
C LYS A 26 -12.24 1.84 11.79
N LEU A 27 -11.27 1.26 11.10
CA LEU A 27 -10.48 0.13 11.61
C LEU A 27 -9.66 0.53 12.85
N ILE A 28 -9.01 1.70 12.82
CA ILE A 28 -8.29 2.23 13.99
C ILE A 28 -9.23 2.37 15.19
N TYR A 29 -10.42 2.92 14.97
CA TYR A 29 -11.42 3.04 16.03
C TYR A 29 -11.82 1.66 16.59
N GLN A 30 -12.13 0.70 15.72
CA GLN A 30 -12.52 -0.65 16.14
C GLN A 30 -11.41 -1.37 16.92
N VAL A 31 -10.15 -1.22 16.52
CA VAL A 31 -8.99 -1.75 17.26
C VAL A 31 -8.89 -1.10 18.65
N LYS A 32 -8.95 0.23 18.73
CA LYS A 32 -8.86 0.97 20.01
C LYS A 32 -9.99 0.64 20.97
N GLN A 33 -11.17 0.32 20.46
CA GLN A 33 -12.33 -0.02 21.26
C GLN A 33 -12.45 -1.53 21.55
N HIS A 34 -11.43 -2.33 21.21
CA HIS A 34 -11.44 -3.79 21.36
C HIS A 34 -12.66 -4.47 20.72
N GLN A 35 -13.13 -3.93 19.58
CA GLN A 35 -14.31 -4.43 18.86
C GLN A 35 -13.98 -5.53 17.85
N LEU A 36 -12.70 -5.92 17.74
CA LEU A 36 -12.25 -6.99 16.86
C LEU A 36 -11.83 -8.18 17.71
N SER A 37 -12.27 -9.38 17.32
CA SER A 37 -11.75 -10.63 17.88
C SER A 37 -10.28 -10.85 17.49
N ASP A 38 -9.57 -11.70 18.23
CA ASP A 38 -8.18 -12.07 17.92
C ASP A 38 -8.02 -12.61 16.48
N ARG A 39 -9.02 -13.36 16.00
CA ARG A 39 -9.03 -13.87 14.62
C ARG A 39 -9.13 -12.75 13.59
N GLU A 40 -9.93 -11.72 13.86
CA GLU A 40 -10.08 -10.55 12.99
C GLU A 40 -8.84 -9.66 13.03
N LEU A 41 -8.23 -9.48 14.21
CA LEU A 41 -6.96 -8.79 14.37
C LEU A 41 -5.84 -9.49 13.60
N ASN A 42 -5.73 -10.80 13.69
CA ASN A 42 -4.74 -11.57 12.93
C ASN A 42 -4.93 -11.43 11.41
N LYS A 43 -6.17 -11.45 10.93
CA LYS A 43 -6.47 -11.20 9.50
C LYS A 43 -6.12 -9.79 9.07
N LEU A 44 -6.46 -8.79 9.90
CA LEU A 44 -6.14 -7.39 9.63
C LEU A 44 -4.62 -7.19 9.58
N GLN A 45 -3.89 -7.75 10.55
CA GLN A 45 -2.43 -7.72 10.58
C GLN A 45 -1.83 -8.36 9.33
N ALA A 46 -2.27 -9.57 8.95
CA ALA A 46 -1.79 -10.24 7.75
C ALA A 46 -2.03 -9.41 6.48
N ARG A 47 -3.21 -8.76 6.39
CA ARG A 47 -3.54 -7.87 5.27
C ARG A 47 -2.64 -6.64 5.24
N CYS A 48 -2.46 -5.97 6.38
CA CYS A 48 -1.55 -4.81 6.49
C CYS A 48 -0.10 -5.18 6.14
N SER A 49 0.39 -6.32 6.64
CA SER A 49 1.76 -6.79 6.33
C SER A 49 1.95 -7.09 4.85
N LYS A 50 0.96 -7.70 4.20
CA LYS A 50 0.99 -7.93 2.75
C LYS A 50 1.04 -6.61 1.98
N GLU A 51 0.16 -5.67 2.32
CA GLU A 51 0.09 -4.38 1.64
C GLU A 51 1.37 -3.56 1.79
N LEU A 52 1.99 -3.58 2.98
CA LEU A 52 3.30 -2.96 3.20
C LEU A 52 4.40 -3.61 2.35
N SER A 53 4.37 -4.94 2.19
CA SER A 53 5.31 -5.65 1.33
C SER A 53 5.12 -5.27 -0.15
N ASP A 54 3.88 -5.18 -0.60
CA ASP A 54 3.54 -4.82 -1.97
C ASP A 54 3.98 -3.37 -2.28
N LEU A 55 3.69 -2.43 -1.38
CA LEU A 55 4.15 -1.03 -1.48
C LEU A 55 5.68 -0.90 -1.50
N ARG A 56 6.38 -1.68 -0.68
CA ARG A 56 7.84 -1.70 -0.67
C ARG A 56 8.40 -2.20 -2.00
N ASN A 57 7.79 -3.22 -2.58
CA ASN A 57 8.21 -3.74 -3.87
C ASN A 57 7.98 -2.73 -5.00
N GLU A 58 6.82 -2.07 -5.01
CA GLU A 58 6.54 -0.99 -5.97
C GLU A 58 7.56 0.14 -5.88
N LEU A 59 7.90 0.58 -4.65
CA LEU A 59 8.93 1.60 -4.45
C LEU A 59 10.30 1.14 -4.94
N ASN A 60 10.66 -0.13 -4.70
CA ASN A 60 11.94 -0.69 -5.19
C ASN A 60 12.01 -0.70 -6.72
N VAL A 61 10.90 -1.02 -7.41
CA VAL A 61 10.82 -0.99 -8.87
C VAL A 61 11.03 0.44 -9.37
N LEU A 62 10.30 1.42 -8.82
CA LEU A 62 10.45 2.83 -9.21
C LEU A 62 11.88 3.35 -8.97
N LEU A 63 12.50 2.98 -7.84
CA LEU A 63 13.89 3.35 -7.56
C LEU A 63 14.87 2.71 -8.53
N HIS A 64 14.61 1.47 -8.97
CA HIS A 64 15.43 0.82 -9.99
C HIS A 64 15.32 1.54 -11.34
N GLU A 65 14.10 1.86 -11.78
CA GLU A 65 13.86 2.61 -13.01
C GLU A 65 14.57 3.97 -12.99
N LEU A 66 14.49 4.69 -11.87
CA LEU A 66 15.18 5.99 -11.71
C LEU A 66 16.71 5.87 -11.81
N ARG A 67 17.30 4.79 -11.28
CA ARG A 67 18.74 4.53 -11.41
C ARG A 67 19.12 4.26 -12.86
N VAL A 68 18.36 3.43 -13.57
CA VAL A 68 18.59 3.14 -15.00
C VAL A 68 18.54 4.41 -15.83
N ILE A 69 17.59 5.31 -15.57
CA ILE A 69 17.49 6.60 -16.24
C ILE A 69 18.71 7.47 -15.91
N ALA A 70 19.10 7.57 -14.65
CA ALA A 70 20.26 8.35 -14.24
C ALA A 70 21.56 7.87 -14.91
N ASP A 71 21.78 6.56 -14.95
CA ASP A 71 22.95 5.94 -15.56
C ASP A 71 23.02 6.25 -17.07
N LEU A 72 21.87 6.17 -17.77
CA LEU A 72 21.77 6.51 -19.19
C LEU A 72 22.12 7.98 -19.48
N HIS A 73 21.78 8.89 -18.56
CA HIS A 73 22.09 10.31 -18.71
C HIS A 73 23.54 10.67 -18.36
N THR A 74 24.26 9.84 -17.60
CA THR A 74 25.69 10.04 -17.29
C THR A 74 26.64 9.55 -18.39
N ASP A 75 26.20 8.64 -19.28
CA ASP A 75 27.03 8.04 -20.33
C ASP A 75 27.13 8.87 -21.62
N LYS A 76 26.64 10.12 -21.67
CA LYS A 76 26.91 10.99 -22.83
C LYS A 76 28.38 11.42 -22.79
N PRO A 77 29.25 10.98 -23.72
CA PRO A 77 30.61 11.50 -23.75
C PRO A 77 30.50 12.99 -24.09
N LEU A 78 31.08 13.84 -23.25
CA LEU A 78 31.52 15.16 -23.67
C LEU A 78 32.53 14.92 -24.79
N SER A 79 32.09 14.94 -26.04
CA SER A 79 32.98 14.97 -27.19
C SER A 79 34.02 16.06 -26.94
N PRO A 80 35.33 15.75 -26.99
CA PRO A 80 36.34 16.79 -27.02
C PRO A 80 36.21 17.42 -28.41
N SER A 81 35.51 18.54 -28.50
CA SER A 81 35.61 19.40 -29.69
C SER A 81 37.04 19.89 -29.71
N LYS A 82 37.86 19.21 -30.53
CA LYS A 82 39.26 19.53 -30.80
C LYS A 82 39.41 21.04 -30.97
N ALA A 83 40.33 21.59 -30.20
CA ALA A 83 41.03 22.80 -30.58
C ALA A 83 41.67 22.58 -31.98
N ALA A 84 41.33 23.45 -32.92
CA ALA A 84 42.09 23.77 -34.11
C ALA A 84 41.67 25.18 -34.57
#